data_AF-A0A246G5L7-F1
#
_entry.id   AF-A0A246G5L7-F1
#
_cell.length_a   1.000
_cell.length_b   1.000
_cell.length_c   1.000
_cell.angle_alpha   90.00
_cell.angle_beta   90.00
_cell.angle_gamma   90.00
#
_symmetry.space_group_name_H-M   'P 1'
#
loop_
_entity.id
_entity.type
_entity.pdbx_description
1 polymer ?
#
loop_
_entity_poly.entity_id
_entity_poly.type
_entity_poly.pdbx_seq_one_letter_code
_entity_poly.pdbx_strand_id
1 'polypeptide(L)' 'MPAYGMEVLDELLKRIFDGQDEVSGSDLGPFRNLLALKLAEFTGEGGPRRYTGVLLTNAGNLRVVDPKGEF' A
#
# COMPACT_ATOMS: atom_id res chain seq x y z
N MET A 1 6.32 -12.62 -8.69
CA MET A 1 5.89 -11.21 -8.59
C MET A 1 7.10 -10.33 -8.83
N PRO A 2 6.96 -9.14 -9.46
CA PRO A 2 8.07 -8.20 -9.58
C PRO A 2 8.58 -7.82 -8.18
N ALA A 3 9.89 -7.77 -8.01
CA ALA A 3 10.49 -7.21 -6.80
C ALA A 3 10.48 -5.68 -6.94
N TYR A 4 9.67 -5.01 -6.12
CA TYR A 4 9.70 -3.56 -5.99
C TYR A 4 10.68 -3.20 -4.87
N GLY A 5 11.46 -2.14 -5.07
CA GLY A 5 12.29 -1.59 -4.01
C GLY A 5 11.42 -1.15 -2.83
N MET A 6 11.96 -1.26 -1.61
CA MET A 6 11.23 -0.85 -0.40
C MET A 6 10.80 0.62 -0.46
N GLU A 7 11.61 1.48 -1.08
CA GLU A 7 11.30 2.90 -1.30
C GLU A 7 9.97 3.11 -2.05
N VAL A 8 9.71 2.32 -3.09
CA VAL A 8 8.47 2.41 -3.89
C VAL A 8 7.25 1.96 -3.08
N LEU A 9 7.43 0.92 -2.26
CA LEU A 9 6.38 0.42 -1.38
C LEU A 9 6.06 1.43 -0.27
N ASP A 10 7.10 2.02 0.33
CA ASP A 10 6.99 2.98 1.42
C ASP A 10 6.38 4.32 0.93
N GLU A 11 6.73 4.77 -0.28
CA GLU A 11 6.10 5.94 -0.90
C GLU A 11 4.60 5.72 -1.16
N LEU A 12 4.22 4.54 -1.66
CA LEU A 12 2.81 4.21 -1.86
C LEU A 12 2.06 4.10 -0.53
N LEU A 13 2.65 3.48 0.50
CA LEU A 13 2.05 3.43 1.84
C LEU A 13 1.80 4.83 2.39
N LYS A 14 2.78 5.73 2.25
CA LYS A 14 2.64 7.12 2.70
C LYS A 14 1.51 7.84 1.98
N ARG A 15 1.38 7.68 0.66
CA ARG A 15 0.27 8.30 -0.10
C ARG A 15 -1.10 7.78 0.37
N ILE A 16 -1.23 6.49 0.64
CA ILE A 16 -2.47 5.91 1.17
C ILE A 16 -2.74 6.42 2.59
N PHE A 17 -1.71 6.51 3.43
CA PHE A 17 -1.80 7.10 4.76
C PHE A 17 -2.28 8.57 4.72
N ASP A 18 -1.78 9.35 3.77
CA ASP A 18 -2.15 10.75 3.56
C ASP A 18 -3.56 10.93 2.94
N GLY A 19 -4.26 9.83 2.64
CA GLY A 19 -5.66 9.84 2.20
C GLY A 19 -5.89 9.47 0.74
N GLN A 20 -4.89 8.93 0.03
CA GLN A 20 -5.13 8.33 -1.29
C GLN A 20 -6.05 7.11 -1.16
N ASP A 21 -7.23 7.16 -1.79
CA ASP A 21 -8.27 6.12 -1.71
C ASP A 21 -8.39 5.25 -2.97
N GLU A 22 -7.65 5.59 -4.03
CA GLU A 22 -7.58 4.84 -5.28
C GLU A 22 -6.13 4.52 -5.69
N VAL A 23 -5.92 3.32 -6.24
CA VAL A 23 -4.65 2.88 -6.83
C VAL A 23 -4.90 2.39 -8.25
N SER A 24 -4.16 2.92 -9.22
CA SER A 24 -4.25 2.51 -10.63
C SER A 24 -2.90 2.63 -11.34
N GLY A 25 -2.84 2.20 -12.61
CA GLY A 25 -1.65 2.35 -13.44
C GLY A 25 -0.40 1.64 -12.89
N SER A 26 0.71 2.38 -12.79
CA SER A 26 2.00 1.86 -12.31
C SER A 26 1.99 1.42 -10.85
N ASP A 27 1.08 1.94 -10.03
CA ASP A 27 1.00 1.64 -8.60
C ASP A 27 0.31 0.29 -8.32
N LEU A 28 -0.34 -0.33 -9.33
CA LEU A 28 -1.02 -1.62 -9.19
C LEU A 28 -0.07 -2.75 -8.77
N GLY A 29 1.14 -2.74 -9.30
CA GLY A 29 2.16 -3.73 -8.99
C GLY A 29 2.66 -3.61 -7.55
N PRO A 30 3.18 -2.44 -7.14
CA PRO A 30 3.52 -2.14 -5.75
C PRO A 30 2.38 -2.45 -4.78
N PHE A 31 1.15 -2.04 -5.10
CA PHE A 31 -0.01 -2.28 -4.24
C PHE A 31 -0.31 -3.76 -4.05
N ARG A 32 -0.21 -4.58 -5.10
CA ARG A 32 -0.35 -6.05 -4.97
C ARG A 32 0.68 -6.64 -4.01
N ASN A 33 1.90 -6.12 -4.00
CA ASN A 33 2.91 -6.53 -3.02
C ASN A 33 2.52 -6.07 -1.60
N LEU A 34 2.00 -4.85 -1.42
CA LEU A 34 1.49 -4.38 -0.13
C LEU A 34 0.34 -5.26 0.40
N LEU A 35 -0.58 -5.68 -0.47
CA LEU A 35 -1.65 -6.63 -0.14
C LEU A 35 -1.07 -7.99 0.29
N ALA A 36 -0.09 -8.51 -0.45
CA ALA A 36 0.57 -9.78 -0.12
C ALA A 36 1.33 -9.71 1.22
N LEU A 37 1.89 -8.54 1.55
CA LEU A 37 2.57 -8.25 2.82
C LEU A 37 1.59 -7.90 3.95
N LYS A 38 0.28 -7.84 3.69
CA LYS A 38 -0.77 -7.43 4.64
C LYS A 38 -0.55 -6.03 5.23
N LEU A 39 0.07 -5.14 4.46
CA LEU A 39 0.31 -3.74 4.84
C LEU A 39 -0.81 -2.81 4.33
N ALA A 40 -1.51 -3.22 3.28
CA ALA A 40 -2.66 -2.50 2.76
C ALA A 40 -3.85 -3.44 2.58
N GLU A 41 -5.03 -2.87 2.49
CA GLU A 41 -6.28 -3.53 2.13
C GLU A 41 -7.15 -2.60 1.28
N PHE A 42 -8.23 -3.14 0.72
CA PHE A 42 -9.20 -2.37 -0.05
C PHE A 42 -10.62 -2.84 0.26
N THR A 43 -11.56 -1.91 0.26
CA THR A 43 -12.98 -2.16 0.58
C THR A 43 -13.90 -1.96 -0.62
N GLY A 44 -13.40 -1.34 -1.68
CA GLY A 44 -14.15 -1.09 -2.92
C GLY A 44 -13.87 -2.12 -4.00
N GLU A 45 -13.79 -1.65 -5.24
CA GLU A 45 -13.46 -2.49 -6.39
C GLU A 45 -11.99 -2.90 -6.34
N GLY A 46 -11.69 -4.17 -6.61
CA GLY A 46 -10.32 -4.66 -6.78
C GLY A 46 -10.17 -5.44 -8.07
N GLY A 47 -9.24 -5.05 -8.93
CA GLY A 47 -9.09 -5.67 -10.24
C GLY A 47 -7.74 -5.45 -10.93
N PRO A 48 -7.59 -5.94 -12.16
CA PRO A 48 -6.37 -5.75 -12.96
C PRO A 48 -6.12 -4.30 -13.39
N ARG A 49 -7.10 -3.40 -13.23
CA ARG A 49 -7.01 -2.00 -13.70
C ARG A 49 -6.94 -0.97 -12.58
N ARG A 50 -7.63 -1.22 -11.46
CA ARG A 50 -7.69 -0.30 -10.32
C ARG A 50 -8.08 -1.02 -9.03
N TYR A 51 -7.77 -0.38 -7.92
CA TYR A 51 -8.29 -0.66 -6.59
C TYR A 51 -8.90 0.61 -6.00
N THR A 52 -10.09 0.54 -5.40
CA THR A 52 -10.75 1.69 -4.76
C THR A 52 -11.07 1.40 -3.30
N GLY A 53 -11.24 2.46 -2.51
CA GLY A 53 -11.39 2.36 -1.07
C GLY A 53 -10.18 1.67 -0.44
N VAL A 54 -8.98 2.06 -0.87
CA VAL A 54 -7.73 1.51 -0.33
C VAL A 54 -7.43 2.14 1.03
N LEU A 55 -6.92 1.35 1.94
CA LEU A 55 -6.56 1.75 3.29
C LEU A 55 -5.35 0.95 3.77
N LEU A 56 -4.65 1.50 4.77
CA LEU A 56 -3.59 0.79 5.44
C LEU A 56 -4.14 -0.09 6.55
N THR A 57 -3.56 -1.27 6.70
CA THR A 57 -3.77 -2.09 7.90
C THR A 57 -3.01 -1.47 9.08
N ASN A 58 -3.23 -1.97 10.30
CA ASN A 58 -2.43 -1.57 11.46
C ASN A 58 -0.92 -1.73 11.23
N ALA A 59 -0.51 -2.79 10.52
CA ALA A 59 0.90 -3.01 10.19
C ALA A 59 1.42 -2.01 9.15
N GLY A 60 0.60 -1.66 8.15
CA GLY A 60 0.91 -0.59 7.20
C GLY A 60 1.06 0.77 7.87
N ASN A 61 0.13 1.10 8.77
CA ASN A 61 0.18 2.34 9.55
C ASN A 61 1.46 2.40 10.38
N LEU A 62 1.78 1.34 11.13
CA LEU A 62 3.01 1.27 11.92
C LEU A 62 4.26 1.44 11.06
N ARG A 63 4.29 0.86 9.86
CA ARG A 63 5.41 1.02 8.93
C ARG A 63 5.61 2.45 8.46
N VAL A 64 4.53 3.24 8.34
CA VAL A 64 4.60 4.66 7.96
C VAL A 64 5.00 5.53 9.16
N VAL A 65 4.39 5.31 10.32
CA VAL A 65 4.64 6.15 11.52
C VAL A 65 5.95 5.80 12.24
N ASP A 66 6.37 4.54 12.14
CA ASP A 66 7.61 4.02 12.71
C ASP A 66 8.33 3.12 11.69
N PRO A 67 8.99 3.72 10.70
CA PRO A 67 9.76 2.98 9.71
C PRO A 67 10.99 2.28 10.29
N LYS A 68 11.37 2.55 11.56
CA LYS A 68 12.55 1.97 12.22
C LYS A 68 12.21 0.86 13.22
N GLY A 69 10.94 0.72 13.63
CA GLY A 69 10.49 -0.34 14.53
C GLY A 69 10.99 -0.16 15.97
N GLU A 70 11.01 1.08 16.48
CA GLU A 70 11.50 1.42 17.83
C GLU A 70 10.43 1.29 18.95
N PHE A 71 9.36 0.51 18.75
CA PHE A 71 8.34 0.21 19.77
C PHE A 71 8.49 -1.18 20.41
#